data_AF-A0A1W1UXC0-F1
#
_entry.id   AF-A0A1W1UXC0-F1
#
_cell.length_a   1.000
_cell.length_b   1.000
_cell.length_c   1.000
_cell.angle_alpha   90.00
_cell.angle_beta   90.00
_cell.angle_gamma   90.00
#
_symmetry.space_group_name_H-M   'P 1'
#
loop_
_entity.id
_entity.type
_entity.pdbx_description
1 polymer ?
#
loop_
_entity_poly.entity_id
_entity_poly.type
_entity_poly.pdbx_seq_one_letter_code
_entity_poly.pdbx_strand_id
1 'polypeptide(L)' 'MNVTRYSGSGVELEVNGETLRATRRVDRYVKPGKWRRPSEYVEIWCLEDGREVRISRMGNAQTWTARYR' A
#
# COMPACT_ATOMS: atom_id res chain seq x y z
N MET A 1 -8.79 -2.58 6.69
CA MET A 1 -7.42 -3.09 6.47
C MET A 1 -6.46 -1.99 6.80
N ASN A 2 -5.53 -2.26 7.72
CA ASN A 2 -4.57 -1.28 8.21
C ASN A 2 -3.16 -1.72 7.83
N VAL A 3 -2.32 -0.79 7.38
CA VAL A 3 -0.89 -1.06 7.19
C VAL A 3 -0.22 -0.96 8.55
N THR A 4 0.23 -2.09 9.08
CA THR A 4 0.91 -2.15 10.39
C THR A 4 2.42 -1.99 10.23
N ARG A 5 2.97 -2.45 9.10
CA ARG A 5 4.38 -2.27 8.77
C ARG A 5 4.57 -2.05 7.27
N TYR A 6 5.45 -1.12 6.94
CA TYR A 6 5.90 -0.86 5.57
C TYR A 6 7.41 -0.74 5.54
N SER A 7 8.05 -1.50 4.66
CA SER A 7 9.47 -1.40 4.34
C SER A 7 9.68 -1.48 2.83
N GLY A 8 10.89 -1.17 2.36
CA GLY A 8 11.24 -1.36 0.95
C GLY A 8 11.20 -2.83 0.49
N SER A 9 11.16 -3.78 1.43
CA SER A 9 11.19 -5.23 1.20
C SER A 9 9.86 -5.94 1.45
N GLY A 10 8.86 -5.25 2.00
CA GLY A 10 7.58 -5.89 2.30
C GLY A 10 6.57 -4.99 3.01
N VAL A 11 5.35 -5.49 3.09
CA VAL A 11 4.20 -4.84 3.72
C VAL A 11 3.52 -5.85 4.63
N GLU A 12 3.22 -5.44 5.87
CA GLU A 12 2.35 -6.19 6.78
C GLU A 12 1.03 -5.44 6.94
N LEU A 13 -0.06 -6.19 6.90
CA LEU A 13 -1.42 -5.68 6.91
C LEU A 13 -2.22 -6.39 7.99
N GLU A 14 -3.06 -5.64 8.70
CA GLU A 14 -4.07 -6.22 9.57
C GLU A 14 -5.45 -6.18 8.88
N VAL A 15 -6.08 -7.34 8.76
CA VAL A 15 -7.41 -7.53 8.18
C VAL A 15 -8.23 -8.39 9.14
N ASN A 16 -9.28 -7.83 9.75
CA ASN A 16 -10.18 -8.55 10.66
C ASN A 16 -9.45 -9.28 11.82
N GLY A 17 -8.34 -8.71 12.32
CA GLY A 17 -7.53 -9.31 13.38
C GLY A 17 -6.47 -10.31 12.90
N GLU A 18 -6.42 -10.62 11.60
CA GLU A 18 -5.39 -11.45 10.99
C GLU A 18 -4.26 -10.58 10.39
N THR A 19 -3.01 -11.00 10.58
CA THR A 19 -1.85 -10.35 9.96
C THR A 19 -1.52 -11.03 8.64
N LEU A 20 -1.62 -10.29 7.54
CA LEU A 20 -1.23 -10.74 6.22
C LEU A 20 0.09 -10.09 5.80
N ARG A 21 0.94 -10.86 5.12
CA ARG A 21 2.25 -10.41 4.64
C ARG A 21 2.30 -10.37 3.11
N ALA A 22 2.92 -9.32 2.59
CA ALA A 22 3.23 -9.16 1.18
C ALA A 22 4.72 -8.86 1.01
N THR A 23 5.45 -9.74 0.33
CA THR A 23 6.91 -9.60 0.12
C THR A 23 7.27 -9.30 -1.33
N ARG A 24 6.32 -9.44 -2.26
CA ARG A 24 6.52 -9.18 -3.69
C ARG A 24 5.76 -7.93 -4.11
N ARG A 25 6.49 -6.87 -4.46
CA ARG A 25 5.91 -5.70 -5.13
C ARG A 25 5.71 -6.00 -6.61
N VAL A 26 4.50 -5.80 -7.09
CA VAL A 26 4.07 -6.07 -8.47
C VAL A 26 4.12 -4.79 -9.31
N ASP A 27 3.78 -3.64 -8.74
CA ASP A 27 3.76 -2.37 -9.45
C ASP A 27 4.00 -1.17 -8.51
N ARG A 28 4.46 -0.06 -9.07
CA ARG A 28 4.64 1.22 -8.38
C ARG A 28 4.47 2.38 -9.36
N TYR A 29 3.61 3.32 -9.00
CA TYR A 29 3.42 4.54 -9.78
C TYR A 29 3.02 5.74 -8.91
N VAL A 30 3.12 6.92 -9.50
CA VAL A 30 2.72 8.18 -8.88
C VAL A 30 1.56 8.75 -9.66
N LYS A 31 0.42 8.99 -9.00
CA LYS A 31 -0.61 9.83 -9.58
C LYS A 31 -0.23 11.29 -9.35
N PRO A 32 -0.10 12.09 -10.43
CA PRO A 32 0.22 13.49 -10.28
C PRO A 32 -0.86 14.20 -9.47
N GLY A 33 -0.43 15.10 -8.59
CA GLY A 33 -1.32 16.01 -7.88
C GLY A 33 -2.15 16.85 -8.83
N LYS A 34 -3.27 17.36 -8.34
CA LYS A 34 -4.14 18.31 -9.05
C LYS A 34 -4.19 19.61 -8.25
N TRP A 35 -4.85 20.65 -8.76
CA TRP A 35 -5.04 21.89 -8.03
C TRP A 35 -5.54 21.62 -6.59
N ARG A 36 -4.78 22.07 -5.58
CA ARG A 36 -5.02 21.83 -4.15
C ARG A 36 -5.04 20.36 -3.68
N ARG A 37 -4.56 19.41 -4.48
CA ARG A 37 -4.42 17.99 -4.10
C ARG A 37 -2.99 17.51 -4.31
N PRO A 38 -2.30 17.00 -3.28
CA PRO A 38 -0.94 16.48 -3.45
C PRO A 38 -0.95 15.22 -4.33
N SER A 39 0.22 14.87 -4.88
CA SER A 39 0.41 13.62 -5.60
C SER A 39 0.11 12.40 -4.73
N GLU A 40 -0.39 11.32 -5.31
CA GLU A 40 -0.63 10.05 -4.60
C GLU A 40 0.45 9.05 -5.04
N TYR A 41 1.23 8.56 -4.09
CA TYR A 41 2.17 7.47 -4.32
C TYR A 41 1.44 6.15 -4.12
N VAL A 42 1.54 5.25 -5.09
CA VAL A 42 0.81 3.98 -5.11
C VAL A 42 1.78 2.84 -5.32
N GLU A 43 1.63 1.78 -4.51
CA GLU A 43 2.31 0.51 -4.72
C GLU A 43 1.30 -0.63 -4.71
N ILE A 44 1.56 -1.66 -5.51
CA ILE A 44 0.75 -2.88 -5.56
C ILE A 44 1.64 -4.03 -5.14
N TRP A 45 1.18 -4.81 -4.16
CA TRP A 45 1.90 -5.93 -3.59
C TRP A 45 1.07 -7.20 -3.70
N CYS A 46 1.73 -8.34 -3.85
CA CYS A 46 1.13 -9.65 -3.84
C CYS A 46 1.28 -10.29 -2.45
N LEU A 47 0.16 -10.72 -1.88
CA LEU A 47 0.09 -11.45 -0.62
C LEU A 47 0.53 -12.91 -0.83
N GLU A 48 0.84 -13.60 0.27
CA GLU A 48 1.25 -15.01 0.24
C GLU A 48 0.18 -15.95 -0.37
N ASP A 49 -1.10 -15.57 -0.28
CA ASP A 49 -2.22 -16.29 -0.89
C ASP A 49 -2.49 -15.94 -2.36
N GLY A 50 -1.65 -15.08 -2.96
CA GLY A 50 -1.77 -14.65 -4.35
C GLY A 50 -2.71 -13.47 -4.60
N ARG A 51 -3.41 -12.96 -3.58
CA ARG A 51 -4.23 -11.74 -3.72
C ARG A 51 -3.35 -10.50 -3.84
N GLU A 52 -3.83 -9.51 -4.59
CA GLU A 52 -3.15 -8.23 -4.70
C GLU A 52 -3.73 -7.20 -3.74
N VAL A 53 -2.84 -6.48 -3.07
CA VAL A 53 -3.16 -5.35 -2.23
C VAL A 53 -2.55 -4.08 -2.82
N ARG A 54 -3.36 -3.05 -2.89
CA ARG A 54 -2.92 -1.71 -3.24
C ARG A 54 -2.71 -0.91 -1.96
N ILE A 55 -1.50 -0.38 -1.80
CA ILE A 55 -1.21 0.64 -0.79
C ILE A 55 -1.01 2.00 -1.44
N SER A 56 -1.43 3.06 -0.75
CA SER A 56 -1.25 4.44 -1.22
C SER A 56 -0.95 5.42 -0.09
N ARG A 57 -0.18 6.48 -0.40
CA ARG A 57 0.00 7.62 0.50
C ARG A 57 -0.08 8.95 -0.26
N MET A 58 -0.56 9.98 0.42
CA MET A 58 -0.72 11.32 -0.16
C MET A 58 0.52 12.18 0.12
N GLY A 59 1.19 12.67 -0.93
CA GLY A 59 2.35 13.55 -0.82
C GLY A 59 3.40 13.01 0.14
N ASN A 60 3.75 13.81 1.14
CA ASN A 60 4.70 13.46 2.20
C ASN A 60 4.02 12.90 3.46
N ALA A 61 2.78 12.43 3.37
CA ALA A 61 2.11 11.79 4.48
C ALA A 61 2.93 10.60 4.99
N GLN A 62 2.96 10.46 6.32
CA GLN A 62 3.65 9.36 6.99
C GLN A 62 2.84 8.06 6.93
N THR A 63 1.53 8.15 6.72
CA THR A 63 0.61 7.01 6.78
C THR A 63 0.29 6.48 5.39
N TRP A 64 0.40 5.16 5.24
CA TRP A 64 -0.08 4.41 4.09
C TRP A 64 -1.49 3.89 4.35
N THR A 65 -2.36 3.96 3.34
CA THR A 65 -3.68 3.32 3.33
C THR A 65 -3.65 2.09 2.44
N ALA A 66 -4.44 1.06 2.76
CA ALA A 66 -4.45 -0.19 2.03
C ALA A 66 -5.87 -0.61 1.63
N ARG A 67 -6.02 -1.13 0.42
CA ARG A 67 -7.26 -1.75 -0.10
C ARG A 67 -6.93 -2.92 -1.01
N TYR A 68 -7.79 -3.94 -1.03
CA TYR A 68 -7.68 -4.99 -2.05
C TYR A 68 -7.81 -4.38 -3.44
N ARG A 69 -7.10 -4.97 -4.41
CA ARG A 69 -7.21 -4.58 -5.80
C ARG A 69 -8.40 -5.25 -6.47
#